data_AF-A0A2D1IQU6-F1
#
_entry.id   AF-A0A2D1IQU6-F1
#
_cell.length_a   1.000
_cell.length_b   1.000
_cell.length_c   1.000
_cell.angle_alpha   90.00
_cell.angle_beta   90.00
_cell.angle_gamma   90.00
#
_symmetry.space_group_name_H-M   'P 1'
#
loop_
_entity.id
_entity.type
_entity.pdbx_description
1 polymer ?
#
loop_
_entity_poly.entity_id
_entity_poly.type
_entity_poly.pdbx_seq_one_letter_code
_entity_poly.pdbx_strand_id
1 'polypeptide(L)'
;MRYAHQHNTQALALFQLYPSIEQCLNAFNLESQHRKIRLKPDPLSKEHLLVQKHYLGQVFQQIRVNSSEVADPYPLVRYHLLAFIFNQLL
;
A
#
# COMPACT_ATOMS: atom_id res chain seq x y z
N MET A 1 -13.08 -13.11 8.60
CA MET A 1 -13.53 -12.84 7.20
C MET A 1 -14.08 -11.43 6.97
N ARG A 2 -14.61 -10.69 7.98
CA ARG A 2 -15.12 -9.31 7.77
C ARG A 2 -14.04 -8.27 7.39
N TYR A 3 -12.83 -8.37 7.95
CA TYR A 3 -11.75 -7.39 7.71
C TYR A 3 -11.18 -7.45 6.29
N ALA A 4 -10.93 -8.64 5.75
CA ALA A 4 -10.44 -8.81 4.37
C ALA A 4 -11.40 -8.21 3.33
N HIS A 5 -12.71 -8.29 3.57
CA HIS A 5 -13.70 -7.68 2.68
C HIS A 5 -13.64 -6.15 2.73
N GLN A 6 -13.48 -5.56 3.92
CA GLN A 6 -13.35 -4.12 4.09
C GLN A 6 -12.09 -3.56 3.42
N HIS A 7 -10.94 -4.24 3.56
CA HIS A 7 -9.69 -3.83 2.92
C HIS A 7 -9.75 -3.95 1.39
N ASN A 8 -10.40 -4.99 0.87
CA ASN A 8 -10.58 -5.16 -0.58
C ASN A 8 -11.51 -4.09 -1.19
N THR A 9 -12.56 -3.67 -0.47
CA THR A 9 -13.44 -2.59 -0.91
C THR A 9 -12.74 -1.23 -0.86
N GLN A 10 -11.96 -0.97 0.19
CA GLN A 10 -11.15 0.24 0.28
C GLN A 10 -10.07 0.29 -0.80
N ALA A 11 -9.44 -0.85 -1.08
CA ALA A 11 -8.48 -0.97 -2.17
C ALA A 11 -9.13 -0.68 -3.52
N LEU A 12 -10.33 -1.22 -3.76
CA LEU A 12 -11.08 -0.98 -5.00
C LEU A 12 -11.40 0.51 -5.19
N ALA A 13 -11.90 1.18 -4.16
CA ALA A 13 -12.25 2.59 -4.21
C ALA A 13 -11.02 3.47 -4.53
N LEU A 14 -9.91 3.25 -3.83
CA LEU A 14 -8.67 4.02 -4.04
C LEU A 14 -8.06 3.76 -5.42
N PHE A 15 -8.04 2.51 -5.86
CA PHE A 15 -7.50 2.11 -7.16
C PHE A 15 -8.25 2.76 -8.35
N GLN A 16 -9.57 2.92 -8.23
CA GLN A 16 -10.42 3.56 -9.24
C GLN A 16 -10.19 5.08 -9.32
N LEU A 17 -9.91 5.71 -8.18
CA LEU A 17 -9.75 7.16 -8.08
C LEU A 17 -8.33 7.63 -8.41
N TYR A 18 -7.32 6.79 -8.18
CA TYR A 18 -5.93 7.18 -8.28
C TYR A 18 -5.13 6.31 -9.26
N PRO A 19 -4.40 6.92 -10.23
CA PRO A 19 -3.64 6.19 -11.24
C PRO A 19 -2.39 5.46 -10.74
N SER A 20 -1.85 5.77 -9.55
CA SER A 20 -0.65 5.12 -9.02
C SER A 20 -0.82 4.61 -7.59
N ILE A 21 -0.03 3.60 -7.20
CA ILE A 21 0.01 3.09 -5.82
C ILE A 21 0.37 4.22 -4.84
N GLU A 22 1.35 5.06 -5.18
CA GLU A 22 1.76 6.17 -4.32
C GLU A 22 0.61 7.13 -4.03
N GLN A 23 -0.19 7.47 -5.06
CA GLN A 23 -1.36 8.30 -4.89
C GLN A 23 -2.45 7.60 -4.07
N CYS A 24 -2.67 6.29 -4.27
CA CYS A 24 -3.59 5.50 -3.45
C CYS A 24 -3.18 5.52 -1.97
N LEU A 25 -1.89 5.31 -1.67
CA LEU A 25 -1.38 5.30 -0.30
C LEU A 25 -1.42 6.71 0.33
N ASN A 26 -1.16 7.76 -0.46
CA ASN A 26 -1.27 9.13 0.00
C ASN A 26 -2.71 9.49 0.36
N ALA A 27 -3.68 9.10 -0.46
CA ALA A 27 -5.10 9.29 -0.18
C ALA A 27 -5.53 8.53 1.09
N PHE A 28 -5.12 7.26 1.23
CA PHE A 28 -5.32 6.50 2.46
C PHE A 28 -4.76 7.22 3.70
N ASN A 29 -3.56 7.80 3.58
CA ASN A 29 -2.92 8.51 4.68
C ASN A 29 -3.60 9.83 5.05
N LEU A 30 -4.33 10.47 4.12
CA LEU A 30 -5.10 11.68 4.41
C LEU A 30 -6.32 11.36 5.29
N GLU A 31 -6.94 10.19 5.09
CA GLU A 31 -8.07 9.75 5.89
C GLU A 31 -7.66 9.21 7.27
N SER A 32 -6.40 8.79 7.44
CA SER A 32 -5.92 8.19 8.68
C SER A 32 -5.14 9.15 9.57
N GLN A 33 -5.67 9.44 10.77
CA GLN A 33 -5.06 10.40 11.70
C GLN A 33 -3.74 9.91 12.32
N HIS A 34 -3.60 8.60 12.56
CA HIS A 34 -2.46 8.05 13.34
C HIS A 34 -1.66 6.96 12.63
N ARG A 35 -2.24 6.33 11.60
CA ARG A 35 -1.60 5.24 10.85
C ARG A 35 -1.21 5.76 9.48
N LYS A 36 0.07 5.63 9.13
CA LYS A 36 0.55 6.04 7.80
C LYS A 36 1.24 4.88 7.12
N ILE A 37 0.92 4.62 5.87
CA ILE A 37 1.62 3.66 5.02
C ILE A 37 2.55 4.43 4.09
N ARG A 38 3.85 4.09 4.07
CA ARG A 38 4.85 4.75 3.24
C ARG A 38 5.60 3.74 2.39
N LEU A 39 5.79 4.07 1.12
CA LEU A 39 6.74 3.39 0.24
C LEU A 39 8.14 3.97 0.47
N LYS A 40 9.12 3.10 0.59
CA LYS A 40 10.54 3.44 0.64
C LYS A 40 11.37 2.47 -0.21
N PRO A 41 12.50 2.90 -0.77
CA PRO A 41 13.44 1.98 -1.39
C PRO A 41 13.98 0.97 -0.37
N ASP A 42 14.17 -0.28 -0.77
CA ASP A 42 14.83 -1.28 0.06
C ASP A 42 16.37 -1.06 0.02
N PRO A 43 17.05 -0.86 1.16
CA PRO A 43 18.49 -0.66 1.19
C PRO A 43 19.29 -1.90 0.76
N LEU A 44 18.68 -3.09 0.80
CA LEU A 44 19.33 -4.36 0.49
C LEU A 44 19.07 -4.85 -0.95
N SER A 45 18.08 -4.28 -1.64
CA SER A 45 17.68 -4.74 -2.97
C SER A 45 17.10 -3.62 -3.81
N LYS A 46 17.63 -3.42 -5.02
CA LYS A 46 17.08 -2.45 -5.98
C LYS A 46 15.77 -2.92 -6.62
N GLU A 47 15.51 -4.23 -6.62
CA GLU A 47 14.30 -4.82 -7.20
C GLU A 47 13.08 -4.70 -6.30
N HIS A 48 13.26 -4.33 -5.02
CA HIS A 48 12.21 -4.36 -4.02
C HIS A 48 11.99 -2.97 -3.42
N LEU A 49 10.75 -2.70 -3.05
CA LEU A 49 10.35 -1.56 -2.25
C LEU A 49 9.82 -2.05 -0.90
N LEU A 50 10.08 -1.25 0.13
CA LEU A 50 9.54 -1.46 1.47
C LEU A 50 8.25 -0.65 1.62
N VAL A 51 7.18 -1.35 1.97
CA VAL A 51 5.93 -0.73 2.39
C VAL A 51 5.87 -0.78 3.91
N GLN A 52 5.98 0.40 4.53
CA GLN A 52 6.10 0.54 5.98
C GLN A 52 4.82 1.12 6.56
N LYS A 53 4.27 0.45 7.57
CA LYS A 53 3.23 0.99 8.45
C LYS A 53 3.90 1.76 9.57
N HIS A 54 3.54 3.02 9.69
CA HIS A 54 3.95 3.93 10.74
C HIS A 54 2.80 4.17 11.70
N TYR A 55 3.09 4.14 13.01
CA TYR A 55 2.18 4.56 14.07
C TYR A 55 2.91 5.54 14.97
N LEU A 56 2.34 6.73 15.18
CA LEU A 56 2.97 7.82 15.96
C LEU A 56 4.43 8.14 15.53
N GLY A 57 4.72 8.01 14.23
CA GLY A 57 6.03 8.31 13.64
C GLY A 57 7.05 7.17 13.73
N GLN A 58 6.72 6.04 14.35
CA GLN A 58 7.57 4.85 14.42
C GLN A 58 7.13 3.79 13.42
N VAL A 59 8.09 3.07 12.82
CA VAL A 59 7.79 1.91 11.98
C VAL A 59 7.30 0.79 12.88
N PHE A 60 6.04 0.42 12.72
CA PHE A 60 5.42 -0.66 13.48
C PHE A 60 5.53 -2.00 12.74
N GLN A 61 5.38 -1.96 11.41
CA GLN A 61 5.41 -3.15 10.57
C GLN A 61 5.91 -2.76 9.17
N GLN A 62 6.53 -3.71 8.48
CA GLN A 62 6.97 -3.53 7.11
C GLN A 62 6.82 -4.81 6.30
N ILE A 63 6.58 -4.65 5.00
CA ILE A 63 6.59 -5.73 4.01
C ILE A 63 7.44 -5.32 2.81
N ARG A 64 7.89 -6.30 2.05
CA ARG A 64 8.58 -6.12 0.77
C ARG A 64 7.60 -6.36 -0.37
N VAL A 65 7.66 -5.50 -1.39
CA VAL A 65 6.93 -5.63 -2.64
C VAL A 65 7.89 -5.45 -3.81
N ASN A 66 7.58 -6.03 -4.96
CA ASN A 66 8.44 -5.86 -6.12
C ASN A 66 8.25 -4.46 -6.73
N SER A 67 9.36 -3.79 -7.02
CA SER A 67 9.36 -2.47 -7.67
C SER A 67 8.66 -2.50 -9.04
N SER A 68 8.76 -3.63 -9.76
CA SER A 68 8.10 -3.80 -11.05
C SER A 68 6.57 -3.81 -10.92
N GLU A 69 6.03 -4.42 -9.85
CA GLU A 69 4.57 -4.47 -9.60
C GLU A 69 4.01 -3.10 -9.21
N VAL A 70 4.82 -2.26 -8.55
CA VAL A 70 4.44 -0.88 -8.19
C VAL A 70 4.41 0.03 -9.42
N ALA A 71 5.32 -0.19 -10.37
CA ALA A 71 5.42 0.56 -11.62
C ALA A 71 4.52 -0.01 -12.74
N ASP A 72 3.83 -1.13 -12.49
CA ASP A 72 3.05 -1.83 -13.50
C ASP A 72 1.86 -0.95 -13.97
N PRO A 73 1.71 -0.72 -15.29
CA PRO A 73 0.62 0.09 -15.82
C PRO A 73 -0.74 -0.63 -15.75
N TYR A 74 -0.76 -1.96 -15.58
CA TYR A 74 -1.99 -2.75 -15.56
C TYR A 74 -2.80 -2.45 -14.30
N PRO A 75 -4.04 -1.96 -14.47
CA PRO A 75 -4.84 -1.53 -13.34
C PRO A 75 -5.15 -2.68 -12.35
N LEU A 76 -5.35 -3.91 -12.84
CA LEU A 76 -5.59 -5.06 -11.98
C LEU A 76 -4.39 -5.39 -11.05
N VAL A 77 -3.16 -5.23 -11.54
CA VAL A 77 -1.95 -5.45 -10.72
C VAL A 77 -1.92 -4.43 -9.57
N ARG A 78 -2.24 -3.17 -9.86
CA ARG A 78 -2.38 -2.11 -8.85
C ARG A 78 -3.42 -2.45 -7.78
N TYR A 79 -4.60 -2.92 -8.20
CA TYR A 79 -5.64 -3.35 -7.27
C TYR A 79 -5.18 -4.50 -6.36
N HIS A 80 -4.62 -5.56 -6.95
CA HIS A 80 -4.14 -6.72 -6.20
C HIS A 80 -3.03 -6.35 -5.23
N LEU A 81 -2.09 -5.52 -5.66
CA LEU A 81 -1.00 -5.05 -4.83
C LEU A 81 -1.50 -4.19 -3.65
N LEU A 82 -2.44 -3.28 -3.90
CA LEU A 82 -3.04 -2.45 -2.85
C LEU A 82 -3.83 -3.30 -1.85
N ALA A 83 -4.61 -4.27 -2.33
CA ALA A 83 -5.35 -5.21 -1.50
C ALA A 83 -4.39 -6.07 -0.65
N PHE A 84 -3.29 -6.54 -1.23
CA PHE A 84 -2.24 -7.26 -0.51
C PHE A 84 -1.61 -6.39 0.59
N ILE A 85 -1.22 -5.15 0.27
CA ILE A 85 -0.65 -4.21 1.23
C ILE A 85 -1.61 -3.98 2.41
N PHE A 86 -2.88 -3.73 2.14
CA PHE A 86 -3.86 -3.48 3.20
C PHE A 86 -4.12 -4.73 4.05
N ASN A 87 -4.25 -5.91 3.44
CA ASN A 87 -4.44 -7.14 4.19
C ASN A 87 -3.24 -7.51 5.09
N GLN A 88 -2.02 -7.09 4.72
CA GLN A 88 -0.83 -7.36 5.53
C GLN A 88 -0.59 -6.30 6.62
N LEU A 89 -0.98 -5.05 6.39
CA LEU A 89 -0.61 -3.91 7.24
C LEU A 89 -1.76 -3.26 8.00
N LEU A 90 -3.03 -3.50 7.69
CA LEU A 90 -4.17 -2.85 8.36
C LEU A 90 -4.89 -3.78 9.31
#